data_AF-A0A2K9NMX5-F1
#
_entry.id   AF-A0A2K9NMX5-F1
#
_cell.length_a   1.000
_cell.length_b   1.000
_cell.length_c   1.000
_cell.angle_alpha   90.00
_cell.angle_beta   90.00
_cell.angle_gamma   90.00
#
_symmetry.space_group_name_H-M   'P 1'
#
loop_
_entity.id
_entity.type
_entity.pdbx_description
1 polymer ?
#
loop_
_entity_poly.entity_id
_entity_poly.type
_entity_poly.pdbx_seq_one_letter_code
_entity_poly.pdbx_strand_id
1 'polypeptide(L)'
;MKIYIAIALSLLISLPVSAQFIAFPEAEVRSILLMTPDQIKQFAHKKEIELFKFSDPIPSQSKDVAHAFLASLPEVDQELFGPYKEIFTGSTLGVYFSKHNSSIDLESDTILFSSEADRWTIAHEMGHALIDKNRPLEMKKDEGADIERLRNAKEDYEEIMNLYRNLGFFPGQSYMQRALQSIQVWTSLMLDMLYTYELEEVRIEKYLIGLYENKPGLKLDSHTYKRSFWYIGKNCTSAKAKVNLAVEVLEYFSSIVPVEFKDAHRSELLKHKKILDQHRKVIGELCL
;
A
#
# COMPACT_ATOMS: atom_id res chain seq x y z
N MET A 1 -13.06 30.79 27.39
CA MET A 1 -11.86 29.95 27.15
C MET A 1 -12.11 28.43 27.07
N LYS A 2 -13.34 27.93 27.29
CA LYS A 2 -13.65 26.47 27.22
C LYS A 2 -14.27 26.01 25.89
N ILE A 3 -14.69 26.94 25.02
CA ILE A 3 -15.47 26.64 23.81
C ILE A 3 -14.58 26.35 22.58
N TYR A 4 -13.38 26.92 22.52
CA TYR A 4 -12.47 26.70 21.38
C TYR A 4 -11.71 25.36 21.42
N ILE A 5 -11.74 24.66 22.57
CA ILE A 5 -11.22 23.29 22.69
C ILE A 5 -12.13 22.32 21.91
N ALA A 6 -13.44 22.56 21.86
CA ALA A 6 -14.40 21.67 21.21
C ALA A 6 -14.36 21.71 19.66
N ILE A 7 -13.86 22.79 19.05
CA ILE A 7 -13.89 22.96 17.58
C ILE A 7 -12.65 22.31 16.92
N ALA A 8 -11.50 22.29 17.61
CA ALA A 8 -10.36 21.44 17.21
C ALA A 8 -10.66 19.94 17.40
N LEU A 9 -11.68 19.62 18.21
CA LEU A 9 -12.13 18.28 18.57
C LEU A 9 -13.00 17.61 17.49
N SER A 10 -13.53 18.37 16.53
CA SER A 10 -14.33 17.85 15.39
C SER A 10 -13.50 17.47 14.16
N LEU A 11 -12.21 17.81 14.14
CA LEU A 11 -11.24 17.34 13.12
C LEU A 11 -10.48 16.08 13.56
N LEU A 12 -10.80 15.55 14.76
CA LEU A 12 -10.46 14.20 15.21
C LEU A 12 -11.33 13.19 14.44
N ILE A 13 -11.18 13.18 13.12
CA ILE A 13 -11.84 12.21 12.27
C ILE A 13 -11.35 10.84 12.72
N SER A 14 -12.33 10.03 13.08
CA SER A 14 -12.24 8.58 13.23
C SER A 14 -11.16 8.01 12.32
N LEU A 15 -10.01 7.66 12.91
CA LEU A 15 -9.18 6.63 12.30
C LEU A 15 -10.10 5.44 12.02
N PRO A 16 -10.13 4.90 10.79
CA PRO A 16 -10.73 3.61 10.60
C PRO A 16 -9.98 2.62 11.50
N VAL A 17 -10.58 2.32 12.64
CA VAL A 17 -10.15 1.27 13.57
C VAL A 17 -10.23 -0.10 12.91
N SER A 18 -10.80 -0.19 11.71
CA SER A 18 -10.83 -1.42 10.95
C SER A 18 -9.51 -1.62 10.23
N ALA A 19 -8.52 -2.17 10.93
CA ALA A 19 -7.72 -3.26 10.36
C ALA A 19 -8.64 -4.48 10.09
N GLN A 20 -9.75 -4.27 9.37
CA GLN A 20 -10.51 -5.35 8.77
C GLN A 20 -9.63 -5.82 7.64
N PHE A 21 -9.11 -7.03 7.81
CA PHE A 21 -8.49 -7.74 6.71
C PHE A 21 -9.52 -7.84 5.61
N ILE A 22 -9.32 -7.07 4.54
CA ILE A 22 -10.08 -7.28 3.31
C ILE A 22 -9.80 -8.73 2.93
N ALA A 23 -10.87 -9.52 2.87
CA ALA A 23 -10.76 -10.92 2.50
C ALA A 23 -10.07 -11.00 1.14
N PHE A 24 -8.98 -11.77 1.08
CA PHE A 24 -8.27 -11.93 -0.17
C PHE A 24 -9.14 -12.76 -1.14
N PRO A 25 -9.37 -12.30 -2.38
CA PRO A 25 -10.26 -12.96 -3.34
C PRO A 25 -9.59 -14.18 -3.99
N GLU A 26 -9.32 -15.19 -3.15
CA GLU A 26 -8.57 -16.40 -3.47
C GLU A 26 -9.10 -17.12 -4.71
N ALA A 27 -10.43 -17.34 -4.77
CA ALA A 27 -11.06 -18.08 -5.85
C ALA A 27 -10.86 -17.39 -7.21
N GLU A 28 -11.05 -16.08 -7.25
CA GLU A 28 -10.84 -15.27 -8.45
C GLU A 28 -9.37 -15.25 -8.88
N VAL A 29 -8.44 -14.98 -7.96
CA VAL A 29 -6.99 -14.94 -8.28
C VAL A 29 -6.51 -16.30 -8.79
N ARG A 30 -6.95 -17.40 -8.16
CA ARG A 30 -6.66 -18.76 -8.63
C ARG A 30 -7.19 -19.01 -10.04
N SER A 31 -8.35 -18.46 -10.38
CA SER A 31 -8.98 -18.64 -11.68
C SER A 31 -8.22 -17.93 -12.80
N ILE A 32 -7.67 -16.73 -12.54
CA ILE A 32 -6.87 -15.95 -13.50
C ILE A 32 -5.64 -16.75 -13.98
N LEU A 33 -4.97 -17.46 -13.07
CA LEU A 33 -3.86 -18.36 -13.39
C LEU A 33 -4.25 -19.53 -14.32
N LEU A 34 -5.53 -19.79 -14.54
CA LEU A 34 -6.04 -20.86 -15.41
C LEU A 34 -6.82 -20.36 -16.64
N MET A 35 -7.23 -19.08 -16.67
CA MET A 35 -7.97 -18.46 -17.78
C MET A 35 -7.20 -18.32 -19.11
N THR A 36 -7.86 -18.43 -20.25
CA THR A 36 -7.29 -18.01 -21.53
C THR A 36 -7.15 -16.48 -21.60
N PRO A 37 -6.38 -15.92 -22.54
CA PRO A 37 -6.26 -14.48 -22.71
C PRO A 37 -7.61 -13.75 -22.83
N ASP A 38 -8.54 -14.31 -23.61
CA ASP A 38 -9.88 -13.74 -23.78
C ASP A 38 -10.72 -13.84 -22.52
N GLN A 39 -10.58 -14.91 -21.74
CA GLN A 39 -11.25 -15.04 -20.45
C GLN A 39 -10.73 -14.00 -19.44
N ILE A 40 -9.43 -13.71 -19.43
CA ILE A 40 -8.86 -12.66 -18.57
C ILE A 40 -9.43 -11.29 -18.96
N LYS A 41 -9.47 -10.95 -20.26
CA LYS A 41 -10.05 -9.68 -20.74
C LYS A 41 -11.53 -9.56 -20.39
N GLN A 42 -12.32 -10.61 -20.60
CA GLN A 42 -13.74 -10.62 -20.23
C GLN A 42 -13.94 -10.49 -18.72
N PHE A 43 -13.08 -11.13 -17.93
CA PHE A 43 -13.12 -11.02 -16.48
C PHE A 43 -12.80 -9.58 -16.03
N ALA A 44 -11.73 -8.97 -16.54
CA ALA A 44 -11.37 -7.58 -16.25
C ALA A 44 -12.49 -6.60 -16.62
N HIS A 45 -13.06 -6.73 -17.82
CA HIS A 45 -14.20 -5.92 -18.25
C HIS A 45 -15.41 -6.06 -17.30
N LYS A 46 -15.77 -7.28 -16.89
CA LYS A 46 -16.86 -7.50 -15.91
C LYS A 46 -16.57 -6.89 -14.53
N LYS A 47 -15.30 -6.68 -14.22
CA LYS A 47 -14.85 -6.05 -12.99
C LYS A 47 -14.60 -4.55 -13.16
N GLU A 48 -14.88 -3.97 -14.32
CA GLU A 48 -14.60 -2.56 -14.63
C GLU A 48 -13.12 -2.23 -14.37
N ILE A 49 -12.24 -3.05 -14.96
CA ILE A 49 -10.78 -2.86 -14.95
C ILE A 49 -10.32 -2.75 -16.39
N GLU A 50 -9.63 -1.66 -16.71
CA GLU A 50 -8.96 -1.47 -17.99
C GLU A 50 -7.54 -2.04 -17.97
N LEU A 51 -7.13 -2.60 -19.10
CA LEU A 51 -5.87 -3.33 -19.24
C LEU A 51 -5.11 -2.76 -20.43
N PHE A 52 -3.88 -2.30 -20.20
CA PHE A 52 -3.02 -1.76 -21.25
C PHE A 52 -1.63 -2.38 -21.22
N LYS A 53 -0.90 -2.22 -22.31
CA LYS A 53 0.53 -2.55 -22.40
C LYS A 53 1.39 -1.31 -22.62
N PHE A 54 2.57 -1.29 -22.04
CA PHE A 54 3.64 -0.38 -22.45
C PHE A 54 4.36 -0.93 -23.69
N SER A 55 4.63 -0.02 -24.63
CA SER A 55 5.25 -0.30 -25.91
C SER A 55 6.77 -0.48 -25.77
N ASP A 56 7.18 -1.63 -25.23
CA ASP A 56 8.52 -2.17 -25.44
C ASP A 56 8.42 -3.36 -26.42
N PRO A 57 9.44 -3.60 -27.26
CA PRO A 57 9.39 -4.69 -28.22
C PRO A 57 9.24 -6.02 -27.48
N ILE A 58 8.12 -6.70 -27.72
CA ILE A 58 7.86 -8.04 -27.18
C ILE A 58 9.01 -8.95 -27.64
N PRO A 59 9.75 -9.61 -26.72
CA PRO A 59 10.79 -10.55 -27.11
C PRO A 59 10.17 -11.63 -28.01
N SER A 60 10.66 -11.71 -29.25
CA SER A 60 10.07 -12.46 -30.38
C SER A 60 9.98 -13.99 -30.20
N GLN A 61 10.29 -14.53 -29.01
CA GLN A 61 10.53 -15.95 -28.81
C GLN A 61 9.67 -16.63 -27.74
N SER A 62 8.88 -15.90 -26.94
CA SER A 62 8.03 -16.57 -25.95
C SER A 62 6.61 -16.79 -26.47
N LYS A 63 6.23 -18.07 -26.55
CA LYS A 63 4.92 -18.55 -27.04
C LYS A 63 3.91 -18.77 -25.92
N ASP A 64 4.16 -18.20 -24.74
CA ASP A 64 3.33 -18.46 -23.57
C ASP A 64 2.08 -17.57 -23.55
N VAL A 65 1.05 -18.06 -22.85
CA VAL A 65 -0.28 -17.44 -22.76
C VAL A 65 -0.22 -15.96 -22.39
N ALA A 66 0.76 -15.55 -21.57
CA ALA A 66 0.97 -14.17 -21.18
C ALA A 66 1.32 -13.28 -22.40
N HIS A 67 2.20 -13.73 -23.30
CA HIS A 67 2.55 -12.96 -24.50
C HIS A 67 1.38 -12.79 -25.47
N ALA A 68 0.57 -13.84 -25.66
CA ALA A 68 -0.64 -13.74 -26.47
C ALA A 68 -1.67 -12.76 -25.86
N PHE A 69 -1.79 -12.76 -24.53
CA PHE A 69 -2.60 -11.79 -23.81
C PHE A 69 -2.08 -10.36 -24.00
N LEU A 70 -0.81 -10.10 -23.69
CA LEU A 70 -0.17 -8.79 -23.81
C LEU A 70 -0.24 -8.25 -25.23
N ALA A 71 0.03 -9.08 -26.24
CA ALA A 71 -0.06 -8.68 -27.65
C ALA A 71 -1.47 -8.19 -28.03
N SER A 72 -2.51 -8.72 -27.37
CA SER A 72 -3.91 -8.35 -27.62
C SER A 72 -4.39 -7.13 -26.85
N LEU A 73 -3.60 -6.59 -25.92
CA LEU A 73 -3.96 -5.39 -25.17
C LEU A 73 -3.71 -4.12 -25.99
N PRO A 74 -4.54 -3.09 -25.82
CA PRO A 74 -4.27 -1.76 -26.37
C PRO A 74 -2.97 -1.19 -25.78
N GLU A 75 -2.28 -0.37 -26.57
CA GLU A 75 -1.16 0.42 -26.05
C GLU A 75 -1.67 1.49 -25.09
N VAL A 76 -0.89 1.74 -24.05
CA VAL A 76 -1.17 2.77 -23.06
C VAL A 76 -1.09 4.17 -23.68
N ASP A 77 -1.97 5.07 -23.24
CA ASP A 77 -1.89 6.48 -23.58
C ASP A 77 -0.62 7.11 -22.96
N GLN A 78 0.31 7.54 -23.82
CA GLN A 78 1.57 8.14 -23.41
C GLN A 78 1.39 9.56 -22.84
N GLU A 79 0.30 10.26 -23.13
CA GLU A 79 0.03 11.57 -22.52
C GLU A 79 -0.37 11.42 -21.06
N LEU A 80 -1.26 10.45 -20.78
CA LEU A 80 -1.76 10.21 -19.43
C LEU A 80 -0.73 9.48 -18.54
N PHE A 81 -0.05 8.47 -19.09
CA PHE A 81 0.85 7.61 -18.32
C PHE A 81 2.34 7.88 -18.57
N GLY A 82 2.69 8.85 -19.43
CA GLY A 82 4.07 9.25 -19.72
C GLY A 82 4.92 9.53 -18.48
N PRO A 83 4.42 10.27 -17.46
CA PRO A 83 5.16 10.51 -16.21
C PRO A 83 5.50 9.24 -15.42
N TYR A 84 4.79 8.14 -15.65
CA TYR A 84 4.96 6.86 -14.96
C TYR A 84 5.79 5.85 -15.74
N LYS A 85 6.27 6.23 -16.94
CA LYS A 85 7.12 5.38 -17.79
C LYS A 85 8.37 4.91 -17.05
N GLU A 86 8.93 5.77 -16.18
CA GLU A 86 10.13 5.44 -15.41
C GLU A 86 9.93 4.26 -14.45
N ILE A 87 8.69 3.98 -14.02
CA ILE A 87 8.37 2.82 -13.18
C ILE A 87 8.71 1.51 -13.90
N PHE A 88 8.54 1.48 -15.22
CA PHE A 88 8.82 0.32 -16.08
C PHE A 88 10.28 0.25 -16.56
N THR A 89 11.12 1.26 -16.27
CA THR A 89 12.56 1.22 -16.62
C THR A 89 13.40 0.33 -15.68
N GLY A 90 12.77 -0.26 -14.65
CA GLY A 90 13.37 -1.17 -13.69
C GLY A 90 12.84 -2.61 -13.80
N SER A 91 12.79 -3.33 -12.66
CA SER A 91 12.28 -4.71 -12.56
C SER A 91 10.74 -4.81 -12.47
N THR A 92 10.03 -3.72 -12.74
CA THR A 92 8.57 -3.65 -12.63
C THR A 92 7.94 -4.20 -13.91
N LEU A 93 7.09 -5.21 -13.77
CA LEU A 93 6.46 -5.89 -14.91
C LEU A 93 4.98 -5.55 -15.05
N GLY A 94 4.35 -5.09 -13.98
CA GLY A 94 2.96 -4.68 -13.95
C GLY A 94 2.79 -3.59 -12.91
N VAL A 95 1.74 -2.80 -13.06
CA VAL A 95 1.32 -1.88 -12.01
C VAL A 95 -0.19 -1.68 -12.08
N TYR A 96 -0.83 -1.73 -10.92
CA TYR A 96 -2.23 -1.37 -10.71
C TYR A 96 -2.38 0.10 -10.29
N PHE A 97 -3.32 0.81 -10.93
CA PHE A 97 -3.78 2.13 -10.54
C PHE A 97 -5.28 2.09 -10.20
N SER A 98 -5.62 2.60 -9.01
CA SER A 98 -7.02 2.84 -8.64
C SER A 98 -7.54 4.09 -9.34
N LYS A 99 -8.81 4.08 -9.76
CA LYS A 99 -9.50 5.28 -10.28
C LYS A 99 -9.67 6.40 -9.26
N HIS A 100 -9.41 6.10 -7.99
CA HIS A 100 -9.44 7.07 -6.89
C HIS A 100 -8.08 7.74 -6.66
N ASN A 101 -7.05 7.40 -7.42
CA ASN A 101 -5.72 7.98 -7.30
C ASN A 101 -5.72 9.44 -7.80
N SER A 102 -5.53 10.43 -6.93
CA SER A 102 -5.53 11.84 -7.33
C SER A 102 -4.34 12.27 -8.19
N SER A 103 -3.29 11.44 -8.30
CA SER A 103 -2.12 11.76 -9.12
C SER A 103 -2.35 11.52 -10.62
N ILE A 104 -3.39 10.75 -10.99
CA ILE A 104 -3.74 10.45 -12.38
C ILE A 104 -5.26 10.52 -12.53
N ASP A 105 -5.75 11.28 -13.49
CA ASP A 105 -7.18 11.33 -13.81
C ASP A 105 -7.59 10.06 -14.58
N LEU A 106 -8.26 9.13 -13.91
CA LEU A 106 -8.65 7.82 -14.45
C LEU A 106 -10.17 7.64 -14.39
N GLU A 107 -10.78 7.28 -15.51
CA GLU A 107 -12.21 6.94 -15.56
C GLU A 107 -12.51 5.56 -14.93
N SER A 108 -11.52 4.66 -14.94
CA SER A 108 -11.64 3.29 -14.43
C SER A 108 -10.35 2.79 -13.77
N ASP A 109 -10.47 1.72 -12.98
CA ASP A 109 -9.29 1.10 -12.37
C ASP A 109 -8.44 0.50 -13.50
N THR A 110 -7.15 0.81 -13.53
CA THR A 110 -6.31 0.53 -14.69
C THR A 110 -5.12 -0.33 -14.29
N ILE A 111 -4.80 -1.36 -15.08
CA ILE A 111 -3.55 -2.11 -14.96
C ILE A 111 -2.71 -1.91 -16.21
N LEU A 112 -1.44 -1.56 -16.01
CA LEU A 112 -0.45 -1.46 -17.07
C LEU A 112 0.53 -2.62 -16.95
N PHE A 113 0.85 -3.24 -18.08
CA PHE A 113 1.83 -4.31 -18.15
C PHE A 113 3.02 -3.94 -19.04
N SER A 114 4.22 -4.36 -18.65
CA SER A 114 5.36 -4.40 -19.57
C SER A 114 5.20 -5.55 -20.57
N SER A 115 5.94 -5.50 -21.67
CA SER A 115 5.99 -6.60 -22.65
C SER A 115 6.59 -7.89 -22.10
N GLU A 116 7.27 -7.83 -20.96
CA GLU A 116 7.90 -8.96 -20.27
C GLU A 116 7.03 -9.54 -19.15
N ALA A 117 5.83 -8.99 -18.93
CA ALA A 117 4.93 -9.47 -17.88
C ALA A 117 4.54 -10.93 -18.13
N ASP A 118 4.74 -11.75 -17.10
CA ASP A 118 4.35 -13.15 -17.13
C ASP A 118 2.95 -13.33 -16.52
N ARG A 119 2.49 -14.58 -16.54
CA ARG A 119 1.17 -14.92 -16.01
C ARG A 119 1.04 -14.70 -14.49
N TRP A 120 2.17 -14.76 -13.78
CA TRP A 120 2.22 -14.47 -12.37
C TRP A 120 2.00 -12.99 -12.12
N THR A 121 2.68 -12.11 -12.87
CA THR A 121 2.46 -10.66 -12.85
C THR A 121 1.00 -10.31 -13.14
N ILE A 122 0.39 -10.93 -14.15
CA ILE A 122 -1.03 -10.69 -14.46
C ILE A 122 -1.94 -11.04 -13.27
N ALA A 123 -1.72 -12.20 -12.64
CA ALA A 123 -2.50 -12.61 -11.47
C ALA A 123 -2.22 -11.72 -10.25
N HIS A 124 -0.99 -11.24 -10.10
CA HIS A 124 -0.55 -10.34 -9.05
C HIS A 124 -1.27 -8.99 -9.13
N GLU A 125 -1.18 -8.30 -10.28
CA GLU A 125 -1.82 -6.99 -10.46
C GLU A 125 -3.35 -7.07 -10.38
N MET A 126 -3.93 -8.15 -10.91
CA MET A 126 -5.37 -8.39 -10.76
C MET A 126 -5.75 -8.68 -9.29
N GLY A 127 -4.83 -9.26 -8.51
CA GLY A 127 -4.97 -9.39 -7.07
C GLY A 127 -5.13 -8.03 -6.38
N HIS A 128 -4.26 -7.06 -6.71
CA HIS A 128 -4.38 -5.68 -6.21
C HIS A 128 -5.73 -5.07 -6.57
N ALA A 129 -6.15 -5.18 -7.82
CA ALA A 129 -7.44 -4.63 -8.27
C ALA A 129 -8.63 -5.25 -7.52
N LEU A 130 -8.64 -6.57 -7.33
CA LEU A 130 -9.74 -7.25 -6.64
C LEU A 130 -9.78 -6.94 -5.14
N ILE A 131 -8.62 -6.76 -4.50
CA ILE A 131 -8.56 -6.28 -3.10
C ILE A 131 -9.15 -4.87 -3.01
N ASP A 132 -8.77 -3.96 -3.91
CA ASP A 132 -9.23 -2.58 -3.91
C ASP A 132 -10.75 -2.46 -4.19
N LYS A 133 -11.31 -3.32 -5.06
CA LYS A 133 -12.77 -3.39 -5.28
C LYS A 133 -13.55 -3.84 -4.04
N ASN A 134 -12.98 -4.73 -3.24
CA ASN A 134 -13.58 -5.21 -1.99
C ASN A 134 -13.34 -4.26 -0.81
N ARG A 135 -12.58 -3.19 -1.04
CA ARG A 135 -12.28 -2.18 -0.03
C ARG A 135 -13.47 -1.23 0.16
N PRO A 136 -13.84 -0.89 1.42
CA PRO A 136 -14.82 0.16 1.68
C PRO A 136 -14.44 1.48 0.99
N LEU A 137 -15.42 2.23 0.48
CA LEU A 137 -15.18 3.51 -0.24
C LEU A 137 -14.30 4.49 0.56
N GLU A 138 -14.50 4.55 1.87
CA GLU A 138 -13.76 5.39 2.81
C GLU A 138 -12.27 5.04 2.92
N MET A 139 -11.86 3.89 2.39
CA MET A 139 -10.49 3.38 2.40
C MET A 139 -9.89 3.27 1.00
N LYS A 140 -10.65 3.59 -0.06
CA LYS A 140 -10.16 3.47 -1.43
C LYS A 140 -9.01 4.42 -1.69
N LYS A 141 -8.03 3.91 -2.45
CA LYS A 141 -6.69 4.46 -2.61
C LYS A 141 -6.71 5.87 -3.21
N ASP A 142 -6.31 6.87 -2.44
CA ASP A 142 -5.79 8.15 -2.96
C ASP A 142 -4.29 8.25 -2.64
N GLU A 143 -3.51 7.45 -3.37
CA GLU A 143 -2.09 7.23 -3.10
C GLU A 143 -1.27 8.53 -3.16
N GLY A 144 -1.61 9.41 -4.10
CA GLY A 144 -0.97 10.71 -4.27
C GLY A 144 -1.17 11.62 -3.06
N ALA A 145 -2.41 11.71 -2.56
CA ALA A 145 -2.71 12.54 -1.39
C ALA A 145 -2.09 11.97 -0.12
N ASP A 146 -2.08 10.65 0.06
CA ASP A 146 -1.54 10.03 1.28
C ASP A 146 -0.02 10.10 1.35
N ILE A 147 0.70 9.96 0.22
CA ILE A 147 2.15 10.17 0.15
C ILE A 147 2.51 11.62 0.51
N GLU A 148 1.78 12.59 -0.05
CA GLU A 148 2.03 14.01 0.21
C GLU A 148 1.71 14.40 1.66
N ARG A 149 0.59 13.90 2.21
CA ARG A 149 0.27 14.06 3.63
C ARG A 149 1.33 13.44 4.53
N LEU A 150 1.86 12.27 4.17
CA LEU A 150 2.92 11.62 4.94
C LEU A 150 4.20 12.46 4.92
N ARG A 151 4.59 12.98 3.74
CA ARG A 151 5.77 13.85 3.59
C ARG A 151 5.67 15.09 4.49
N ASN A 152 4.54 15.79 4.42
CA ASN A 152 4.31 16.99 5.23
C ASN A 152 4.30 16.67 6.73
N ALA A 153 3.62 15.59 7.15
CA ALA A 153 3.59 15.20 8.56
C ALA A 153 4.97 14.78 9.09
N LYS A 154 5.81 14.17 8.24
CA LYS A 154 7.19 13.84 8.56
C LYS A 154 8.06 15.10 8.71
N GLU A 155 7.95 16.04 7.77
CA GLU A 155 8.69 17.31 7.81
C GLU A 155 8.35 18.11 9.07
N ASP A 156 7.06 18.23 9.40
CA ASP A 156 6.59 18.86 10.64
C ASP A 156 7.19 18.18 11.89
N TYR A 157 7.18 16.84 11.91
CA TYR A 157 7.78 16.07 13.00
C TYR A 157 9.28 16.35 13.14
N GLU A 158 10.04 16.28 12.05
CA GLU A 158 11.49 16.51 12.06
C GLU A 158 11.83 17.93 12.54
N GLU A 159 11.09 18.95 12.08
CA GLU A 159 11.26 20.33 12.51
C GLU A 159 11.04 20.48 14.02
N ILE A 160 9.91 19.95 14.53
CA ILE A 160 9.54 20.04 15.94
C ILE A 160 10.55 19.33 16.84
N MET A 161 11.01 18.15 16.43
CA MET A 161 11.98 17.38 17.20
C MET A 161 13.38 17.99 17.18
N ASN A 162 13.76 18.66 16.09
CA ASN A 162 14.99 19.44 16.04
C ASN A 162 14.92 20.65 16.98
N LEU A 163 13.78 21.33 17.01
CA LEU A 163 13.55 22.44 17.94
C LEU A 163 13.64 21.99 19.41
N TYR A 164 12.98 20.87 19.76
CA TYR A 164 13.05 20.31 21.12
C TYR A 164 14.48 19.91 21.49
N ARG A 165 15.22 19.24 20.59
CA ARG A 165 16.62 18.85 20.84
C ARG A 165 17.53 20.06 21.09
N ASN A 166 17.26 21.18 20.43
CA ASN A 166 18.04 22.41 20.59
C ASN A 166 17.67 23.19 21.86
N LEU A 167 16.40 23.20 22.26
CA LEU A 167 15.91 24.03 23.37
C LEU A 167 15.76 23.28 24.69
N GLY A 168 15.59 21.95 24.65
CA GLY A 168 15.29 21.11 25.82
C GLY A 168 13.85 21.22 26.33
N PHE A 169 12.97 21.98 25.65
CA PHE A 169 11.55 22.12 25.99
C PHE A 169 10.71 22.49 24.75
N PHE A 170 9.38 22.32 24.84
CA PHE A 170 8.44 22.80 23.82
C PHE A 170 8.03 24.25 24.11
N PRO A 171 8.20 25.20 23.16
CA PRO A 171 7.87 26.61 23.38
C PRO A 171 6.36 26.85 23.37
N GLY A 172 5.72 26.61 24.51
CA GLY A 172 4.30 26.85 24.73
C GLY A 172 3.38 25.71 24.30
N GLN A 173 2.11 25.80 24.74
CA GLN A 173 1.12 24.74 24.53
C GLN A 173 0.74 24.53 23.06
N SER A 174 0.71 25.60 22.26
CA SER A 174 0.35 25.52 20.83
C SER A 174 1.37 24.72 20.00
N TYR A 175 2.67 24.85 20.30
CA TYR A 175 3.72 24.08 19.64
C TYR A 175 3.64 22.60 20.00
N MET A 176 3.44 22.28 21.28
CA MET A 176 3.28 20.90 21.73
C MET A 176 2.02 20.24 21.15
N GLN A 177 0.93 21.00 21.00
CA GLN A 177 -0.29 20.51 20.35
C GLN A 177 -0.08 20.18 18.87
N ARG A 178 0.65 21.02 18.13
CA ARG A 178 1.03 20.72 16.74
C ARG A 178 1.92 19.48 16.65
N ALA A 179 2.88 19.33 17.57
CA ALA A 179 3.72 18.14 17.66
C ALA A 179 2.92 16.84 17.78
N LEU A 180 1.95 16.86 18.71
CA LEU A 180 1.03 15.74 18.93
C LEU A 180 0.25 15.39 17.67
N GLN A 181 -0.30 16.40 16.99
CA GLN A 181 -1.07 16.22 15.76
C GLN A 181 -0.22 15.65 14.62
N SER A 182 0.98 16.21 14.38
CA SER A 182 1.87 15.71 13.32
C SER A 182 2.32 14.28 13.58
N ILE A 183 2.60 13.90 14.83
CA ILE A 183 2.94 12.51 15.19
C ILE A 183 1.76 11.58 14.98
N GLN A 184 0.55 11.98 15.36
CA GLN A 184 -0.66 11.18 15.15
C GLN A 184 -0.90 10.95 13.65
N VAL A 185 -0.85 12.01 12.85
CA VAL A 185 -1.02 11.93 11.39
C VAL A 185 0.08 11.07 10.78
N TRP A 186 1.34 11.34 11.10
CA TRP A 186 2.48 10.61 10.55
C TRP A 186 2.43 9.12 10.89
N THR A 187 2.19 8.76 12.16
CA THR A 187 2.09 7.35 12.57
C THR A 187 0.88 6.65 11.99
N SER A 188 -0.25 7.33 11.84
CA SER A 188 -1.45 6.76 11.20
C SER A 188 -1.24 6.51 9.72
N LEU A 189 -0.70 7.50 8.98
CA LEU A 189 -0.41 7.35 7.55
C LEU A 189 0.67 6.30 7.30
N MET A 190 1.69 6.19 8.15
CA MET A 190 2.66 5.09 8.07
C MET A 190 1.98 3.72 8.20
N LEU A 191 0.98 3.60 9.08
CA LEU A 191 0.23 2.34 9.26
C LEU A 191 -0.70 2.04 8.09
N ASP A 192 -1.36 3.06 7.55
CA ASP A 192 -2.20 2.90 6.36
C ASP A 192 -1.33 2.48 5.18
N MET A 193 -0.16 3.09 4.97
CA MET A 193 0.78 2.70 3.91
C MET A 193 1.35 1.28 4.13
N LEU A 194 1.64 0.90 5.37
CA LEU A 194 2.07 -0.46 5.72
C LEU A 194 1.07 -1.51 5.24
N TYR A 195 -0.22 -1.25 5.46
CA TYR A 195 -1.29 -2.20 5.19
C TYR A 195 -1.71 -2.24 3.74
N THR A 196 -1.74 -1.07 3.11
CA THR A 196 -2.25 -0.90 1.75
C THR A 196 -1.23 -1.25 0.68
N TYR A 197 0.06 -1.15 0.98
CA TYR A 197 1.13 -1.46 0.02
C TYR A 197 1.86 -2.73 0.40
N GLU A 198 2.55 -2.75 1.53
CA GLU A 198 3.55 -3.80 1.79
C GLU A 198 2.93 -5.13 2.21
N LEU A 199 1.87 -5.10 3.03
CA LEU A 199 1.18 -6.33 3.42
C LEU A 199 0.24 -6.86 2.35
N GLU A 200 -0.25 -6.00 1.45
CA GLU A 200 -1.04 -6.39 0.28
C GLU A 200 -0.18 -7.26 -0.66
N GLU A 201 1.02 -6.78 -0.99
CA GLU A 201 2.06 -7.48 -1.74
C GLU A 201 2.41 -8.85 -1.14
N VAL A 202 2.72 -8.89 0.17
CA VAL A 202 3.09 -10.13 0.86
C VAL A 202 1.97 -11.17 0.79
N ARG A 203 0.71 -10.74 0.93
CA ARG A 203 -0.45 -11.66 0.87
C ARG A 203 -0.65 -12.24 -0.52
N ILE A 204 -0.60 -11.39 -1.55
CA ILE A 204 -0.72 -11.81 -2.94
C ILE A 204 0.38 -12.85 -3.25
N GLU A 205 1.64 -12.51 -2.95
CA GLU A 205 2.77 -13.40 -3.26
C GLU A 205 2.72 -14.71 -2.47
N LYS A 206 2.42 -14.68 -1.16
CA LYS A 206 2.28 -15.91 -0.37
C LYS A 206 1.15 -16.80 -0.89
N TYR A 207 0.04 -16.21 -1.31
CA TYR A 207 -1.06 -16.98 -1.88
C TYR A 207 -0.66 -17.63 -3.21
N LEU A 208 -0.04 -16.88 -4.11
CA LEU A 208 0.41 -17.38 -5.40
C LEU A 208 1.46 -18.50 -5.23
N ILE A 209 2.41 -18.36 -4.29
CA ILE A 209 3.37 -19.41 -3.91
C ILE A 209 2.63 -20.66 -3.42
N GLY A 210 1.70 -20.51 -2.48
CA GLY A 210 0.92 -21.62 -1.96
C GLY A 210 0.13 -22.35 -3.05
N LEU A 211 -0.40 -21.62 -4.04
CA LEU A 211 -1.05 -22.23 -5.21
C LEU A 211 -0.08 -23.01 -6.09
N TYR A 212 1.13 -22.52 -6.29
CA TYR A 212 2.16 -23.19 -7.08
C TYR A 212 2.64 -24.48 -6.42
N GLU A 213 2.99 -24.42 -5.13
CA GLU A 213 3.48 -25.57 -4.37
C GLU A 213 2.45 -26.71 -4.31
N ASN A 214 1.15 -26.38 -4.36
CA ASN A 214 0.04 -27.33 -4.20
C ASN A 214 -0.68 -27.70 -5.51
N LYS A 215 -0.14 -27.39 -6.70
CA LYS A 215 -0.76 -27.76 -8.00
C LYS A 215 0.20 -28.49 -8.95
N PRO A 216 -0.10 -29.75 -9.33
CA PRO A 216 0.74 -30.53 -10.25
C PRO A 216 0.68 -30.10 -11.74
N GLY A 217 0.30 -28.86 -12.07
CA GLY A 217 0.15 -28.39 -13.46
C GLY A 217 0.45 -26.92 -13.72
N LEU A 218 0.73 -26.11 -12.70
CA LEU A 218 1.24 -24.75 -12.88
C LEU A 218 2.73 -24.85 -13.21
N LYS A 219 3.09 -24.82 -14.50
CA LYS A 219 4.49 -24.69 -14.92
C LYS A 219 4.87 -23.22 -14.82
N LEU A 220 5.53 -22.84 -13.74
CA LEU A 220 6.19 -21.55 -13.61
C LEU A 220 7.68 -21.77 -13.76
N ASP A 221 8.35 -20.81 -14.37
CA ASP A 221 9.79 -20.83 -14.38
C ASP A 221 10.35 -20.57 -12.97
N SER A 222 11.52 -21.12 -12.69
CA SER A 222 12.16 -21.01 -11.37
C SER A 222 12.57 -19.58 -11.01
N HIS A 223 12.64 -18.66 -11.98
CA HIS A 223 13.02 -17.27 -11.76
C HIS A 223 11.84 -16.47 -11.20
N THR A 224 10.65 -16.62 -11.79
CA THR A 224 9.36 -16.09 -11.30
C THR A 224 9.11 -16.52 -9.86
N TYR A 225 9.29 -17.82 -9.58
CA TYR A 225 9.15 -18.34 -8.21
C TYR A 225 10.13 -17.68 -7.21
N LYS A 226 11.40 -17.50 -7.58
CA LYS A 226 12.40 -16.83 -6.73
C LYS A 226 12.10 -15.33 -6.54
N ARG A 227 11.58 -14.67 -7.57
CA ARG A 227 11.19 -13.25 -7.53
C ARG A 227 10.13 -13.00 -6.47
N SER A 228 9.15 -13.89 -6.33
CA SER A 228 8.11 -13.84 -5.28
C SER A 228 8.68 -13.85 -3.86
N PHE A 229 9.64 -14.74 -3.57
CA PHE A 229 10.30 -14.76 -2.26
C PHE A 229 11.08 -13.46 -1.99
N TRP A 230 11.70 -12.89 -3.02
CA TRP A 230 12.36 -11.60 -2.89
C TRP A 230 11.36 -10.48 -2.58
N TYR A 231 10.22 -10.42 -3.26
CA TYR A 231 9.14 -9.47 -2.97
C TYR A 231 8.63 -9.60 -1.54
N ILE A 232 8.36 -10.83 -1.09
CA ILE A 232 7.96 -11.10 0.30
C ILE A 232 9.03 -10.59 1.26
N GLY A 233 10.30 -10.98 1.07
CA GLY A 233 11.40 -10.58 1.94
C GLY A 233 11.59 -9.07 2.02
N LYS A 234 11.56 -8.38 0.87
CA LYS A 234 11.68 -6.92 0.77
C LYS A 234 10.53 -6.22 1.49
N ASN A 235 9.28 -6.56 1.15
CA ASN A 235 8.10 -5.93 1.73
C ASN A 235 7.96 -6.22 3.22
N CYS A 236 8.28 -7.44 3.66
CA CYS A 236 8.34 -7.79 5.09
C CYS A 236 9.41 -7.02 5.85
N THR A 237 10.60 -6.81 5.27
CA THR A 237 11.67 -6.05 5.91
C THR A 237 11.27 -4.58 6.04
N SER A 238 10.74 -4.00 4.98
CA SER A 238 10.24 -2.62 4.97
C SER A 238 9.11 -2.45 5.99
N ALA A 239 8.16 -3.40 6.03
CA ALA A 239 7.05 -3.34 6.95
C ALA A 239 7.48 -3.41 8.42
N LYS A 240 8.42 -4.33 8.73
CA LYS A 240 9.03 -4.42 10.06
C LYS A 240 9.74 -3.13 10.44
N ALA A 241 10.48 -2.52 9.53
CA ALA A 241 11.20 -1.27 9.79
C ALA A 241 10.24 -0.11 10.09
N LYS A 242 9.20 0.09 9.27
CA LYS A 242 8.21 1.16 9.44
C LYS A 242 7.38 0.99 10.72
N VAL A 243 6.92 -0.22 11.05
CA VAL A 243 6.15 -0.44 12.29
C VAL A 243 7.01 -0.22 13.54
N ASN A 244 8.28 -0.66 13.52
CA ASN A 244 9.19 -0.43 14.63
C ASN A 244 9.49 1.06 14.80
N LEU A 245 9.73 1.78 13.70
CA LEU A 245 9.94 3.23 13.74
C LEU A 245 8.72 3.96 14.33
N ALA A 246 7.50 3.59 13.92
CA ALA A 246 6.28 4.17 14.46
C ALA A 246 6.14 3.93 15.98
N VAL A 247 6.49 2.74 16.46
CA VAL A 247 6.53 2.42 17.90
C VAL A 247 7.58 3.25 18.63
N GLU A 248 8.81 3.29 18.12
CA GLU A 248 9.93 4.04 18.72
C GLU A 248 9.60 5.53 18.85
N VAL A 249 8.99 6.12 17.82
CA VAL A 249 8.57 7.52 17.82
C VAL A 249 7.53 7.78 18.91
N LEU A 250 6.50 6.92 19.01
CA LEU A 250 5.47 7.07 20.03
C LEU A 250 6.01 6.88 21.44
N GLU A 251 6.94 5.95 21.66
CA GLU A 251 7.56 5.71 22.96
C GLU A 251 8.48 6.87 23.37
N TYR A 252 9.31 7.34 22.44
CA TYR A 252 10.18 8.49 22.67
C TYR A 252 9.36 9.75 22.97
N PHE A 253 8.33 10.03 22.18
CA PHE A 253 7.46 11.16 22.42
C PHE A 253 6.73 11.05 23.77
N SER A 254 6.20 9.86 24.08
CA SER A 254 5.58 9.58 25.38
C SER A 254 6.53 9.79 26.55
N SER A 255 7.85 9.77 26.36
CA SER A 255 8.83 10.04 27.42
C SER A 255 9.05 11.53 27.69
N ILE A 256 8.95 12.38 26.66
CA ILE A 256 9.30 13.82 26.74
C ILE A 256 8.10 14.76 26.98
N VAL A 257 6.87 14.29 26.77
CA VAL A 257 5.66 15.09 27.02
C VAL A 257 5.45 15.28 28.54
N PRO A 258 4.96 16.45 29.02
CA PRO A 258 4.57 16.63 30.42
C PRO A 258 3.40 15.72 30.85
N VAL A 259 3.35 15.35 32.13
CA VAL A 259 2.35 14.38 32.64
C VAL A 259 0.92 14.87 32.43
N GLU A 260 0.67 16.16 32.62
CA GLU A 260 -0.65 16.79 32.48
C GLU A 260 -1.19 16.67 31.05
N PHE A 261 -0.30 16.69 30.07
CA PHE A 261 -0.63 16.49 28.66
C PHE A 261 -0.81 15.01 28.32
N LYS A 262 0.01 14.13 28.91
CA LYS A 262 -0.19 12.68 28.76
C LYS A 262 -1.55 12.28 29.28
N ASP A 263 -1.98 12.78 30.43
CA ASP A 263 -3.27 12.43 31.02
C ASP A 263 -4.46 12.90 30.16
N ALA A 264 -4.36 14.10 29.56
CA ALA A 264 -5.38 14.62 28.65
C ALA A 264 -5.53 13.78 27.37
N HIS A 265 -4.44 13.18 26.87
CA HIS A 265 -4.41 12.43 25.59
C HIS A 265 -4.14 10.93 25.76
N ARG A 266 -4.17 10.42 27.00
CA ARG A 266 -3.75 9.06 27.35
C ARG A 266 -4.53 7.99 26.60
N SER A 267 -5.84 8.19 26.47
CA SER A 267 -6.73 7.25 25.80
C SER A 267 -6.36 7.06 24.33
N GLU A 268 -6.00 8.15 23.64
CA GLU A 268 -5.61 8.11 22.24
C GLU A 268 -4.24 7.46 22.06
N LEU A 269 -3.23 7.87 22.85
CA LEU A 269 -1.90 7.26 22.79
C LEU A 269 -1.94 5.74 23.05
N LEU A 270 -2.74 5.30 24.02
CA LEU A 270 -2.95 3.87 24.29
C LEU A 270 -3.66 3.15 23.14
N LYS A 271 -4.63 3.81 22.48
CA LYS A 271 -5.31 3.27 21.30
C LYS A 271 -4.32 3.06 20.15
N HIS A 272 -3.47 4.04 19.85
CA HIS A 272 -2.46 3.93 18.78
C HIS A 272 -1.43 2.85 19.09
N LYS A 273 -0.93 2.79 20.33
CA LYS A 273 0.00 1.73 20.76
C LYS A 273 -0.61 0.34 20.57
N LYS A 274 -1.87 0.15 20.99
CA LYS A 274 -2.58 -1.13 20.81
C LYS A 274 -2.71 -1.51 19.34
N ILE A 275 -3.01 -0.56 18.46
CA ILE A 275 -3.09 -0.78 17.01
C ILE A 275 -1.72 -1.22 16.49
N LEU A 276 -0.64 -0.50 16.84
CA LEU A 276 0.72 -0.85 16.43
C LEU A 276 1.18 -2.22 16.91
N ASP A 277 0.85 -2.60 18.14
CA ASP A 277 1.16 -3.92 18.68
C ASP A 277 0.42 -5.02 17.89
N GLN A 278 -0.85 -4.79 17.53
CA GLN A 278 -1.58 -5.68 16.63
C GLN A 278 -0.92 -5.76 15.26
N HIS A 279 -0.46 -4.64 14.71
CA HIS A 279 0.19 -4.59 13.39
C HIS A 279 1.53 -5.33 13.41
N ARG A 280 2.33 -5.13 14.46
CA ARG A 280 3.58 -5.84 14.68
C ARG A 280 3.37 -7.35 14.78
N LYS A 281 2.30 -7.79 15.46
CA LYS A 281 1.91 -9.21 15.53
C LYS A 281 1.55 -9.76 14.14
N VAL A 282 0.71 -9.06 13.39
CA VAL A 282 0.29 -9.46 12.03
C VAL A 282 1.48 -9.53 11.07
N ILE A 283 2.37 -8.55 11.09
CA ILE A 283 3.62 -8.57 10.32
C ILE A 283 4.47 -9.76 10.76
N GLY A 284 4.54 -10.05 12.06
CA GLY A 284 5.18 -11.26 12.57
C GLY A 284 4.62 -12.52 11.93
N GLU A 285 3.30 -12.71 11.97
CA GLU A 285 2.61 -13.89 11.41
C GLU A 285 2.74 -13.99 9.88
N LEU A 286 2.59 -12.87 9.16
CA LEU A 286 2.68 -12.82 7.70
C LEU A 286 4.11 -12.89 7.17
N CYS A 287 5.13 -12.62 7.98
CA CYS A 287 6.52 -12.60 7.56
C CYS A 287 7.41 -13.68 8.22
N LEU A 288 6.77 -14.73 8.75
CA LEU A 288 7.37 -16.05 9.04
C LEU A 288 7.39 -16.91 7.77
#